data_AF-L1PBY6-F1
#
_entry.id   AF-L1PBY6-F1
#
_cell.length_a   1.000
_cell.length_b   1.000
_cell.length_c   1.000
_cell.angle_alpha   90.00
_cell.angle_beta   90.00
_cell.angle_gamma   90.00
#
_symmetry.space_group_name_H-M   'P 1'
#
loop_
_entity.id
_entity.type
_entity.pdbx_description
1 polymer ?
#
loop_
_entity_poly.entity_id
_entity_poly.type
_entity_poly.pdbx_seq_one_letter_code
_entity_poly.pdbx_strand_id
1 'polypeptide(L)'
;MDKNAKIYIAGHKGLVGSAIWKNLSQKGYTHLIGRTSAELDLRDALAVAQFFSEEKPEYVFLAAAKVGVLWLTTPIAPILSTKT
;
A
#
# COMPACT_ATOMS: atom_id res chain seq x y z
N MET A 1 11.36 13.93 -5.95
CA MET A 1 9.94 14.22 -5.71
C MET A 1 9.84 15.65 -5.22
N ASP A 2 8.99 16.43 -5.87
CA ASP A 2 8.65 17.77 -5.38
C ASP A 2 7.95 17.63 -4.01
N LYS A 3 8.33 18.45 -3.03
CA LYS A 3 7.73 18.42 -1.69
C LYS A 3 6.27 18.90 -1.70
N ASN A 4 5.90 19.67 -2.71
CA ASN A 4 4.55 20.14 -2.92
C ASN A 4 3.71 19.18 -3.77
N ALA A 5 4.29 18.07 -4.24
CA ALA A 5 3.57 17.14 -5.08
C ALA A 5 2.38 16.53 -4.35
N LYS A 6 1.26 16.34 -5.07
CA LYS A 6 0.11 15.61 -4.51
C LYS A 6 0.41 14.11 -4.51
N ILE A 7 0.47 13.53 -3.32
CA ILE A 7 0.79 12.11 -3.13
C ILE A 7 -0.43 11.40 -2.56
N TYR A 8 -0.98 10.46 -3.32
CA TYR A 8 -2.05 9.60 -2.85
C TYR A 8 -1.50 8.29 -2.25
N ILE A 9 -1.93 7.93 -1.05
CA ILE A 9 -1.52 6.71 -0.35
C ILE A 9 -2.78 5.85 -0.12
N ALA A 10 -2.97 4.86 -0.98
CA ALA A 10 -4.03 3.87 -0.80
C ALA A 10 -3.69 2.97 0.40
N GLY A 11 -4.63 2.79 1.33
CA GLY A 11 -4.40 1.99 2.54
C GLY A 11 -3.54 2.69 3.61
N HIS A 12 -3.57 4.03 3.65
CA HIS A 12 -2.79 4.85 4.59
C HIS A 12 -2.94 4.49 6.10
N LYS A 13 -4.04 3.84 6.51
CA LYS A 13 -4.26 3.37 7.88
C LYS A 13 -3.63 2.01 8.20
N GLY A 14 -3.15 1.27 7.19
CA GLY A 14 -2.53 -0.03 7.36
C GLY A 14 -1.12 0.06 7.97
N LEU A 15 -0.52 -1.10 8.27
CA LEU A 15 0.83 -1.18 8.82
C LEU A 15 1.86 -0.48 7.93
N VAL A 16 1.90 -0.84 6.64
CA VAL A 16 2.83 -0.24 5.67
C VAL A 16 2.42 1.20 5.31
N GLY A 17 1.13 1.43 5.06
CA GLY A 17 0.62 2.76 4.68
C GLY A 17 0.87 3.83 5.73
N SER A 18 0.71 3.51 7.01
CA SER A 18 0.94 4.47 8.11
C SER A 18 2.42 4.80 8.31
N ALA A 19 3.32 3.84 8.07
CA ALA A 19 4.76 4.06 8.09
C ALA A 19 5.19 4.99 6.94
N ILE A 20 4.67 4.77 5.73
CA ILE A 20 4.92 5.64 4.58
C ILE A 20 4.41 7.06 4.85
N TRP A 21 3.18 7.19 5.36
CA TRP A 21 2.60 8.48 5.72
C TRP A 21 3.47 9.25 6.71
N LYS A 22 3.88 8.59 7.81
CA LYS A 22 4.77 9.20 8.82
C LYS A 22 6.10 9.62 8.22
N ASN A 23 6.70 8.76 7.40
CA ASN A 23 8.00 9.05 6.77
C ASN A 23 7.93 10.25 5.82
N LEU A 24 6.88 10.33 4.99
CA LEU A 24 6.68 11.45 4.08
C LEU A 24 6.35 12.74 4.85
N SER A 25 5.50 12.67 5.86
CA SER A 25 5.21 13.83 6.72
C SER A 25 6.48 14.36 7.39
N GLN A 26 7.34 13.48 7.94
CA GLN A 26 8.63 13.85 8.53
C GLN A 26 9.62 14.45 7.52
N LYS A 27 9.56 14.03 6.25
CA LYS A 27 10.38 14.58 5.16
C LYS A 27 9.87 15.95 4.65
N GLY A 28 8.74 16.43 5.18
CA GLY A 28 8.16 17.73 4.85
C GLY A 28 7.22 17.71 3.64
N TYR A 29 6.66 16.55 3.29
CA TYR A 29 5.58 16.49 2.30
C TYR A 29 4.26 16.92 2.95
N THR A 30 3.61 17.92 2.36
CA THR A 30 2.41 18.57 2.91
C THR A 30 1.12 18.09 2.25
N HIS A 31 1.17 17.68 0.97
CA HIS A 31 0.00 17.31 0.17
C HIS A 31 -0.20 15.79 0.11
N LEU A 32 -0.33 15.17 1.29
CA LEU A 32 -0.64 13.75 1.41
C LEU A 32 -2.15 13.54 1.39
N ILE A 33 -2.60 12.69 0.47
CA ILE A 33 -4.02 12.34 0.29
C ILE A 33 -4.18 10.89 0.71
N GLY A 34 -5.09 10.65 1.64
CA GLY A 34 -5.47 9.32 2.09
C GLY A 34 -6.98 9.16 2.01
N ARG A 35 -7.46 8.07 1.39
CA ARG A 35 -8.86 7.64 1.45
C ARG A 35 -8.94 6.30 2.14
N THR A 36 -9.95 6.13 2.97
CA THR A 36 -10.28 4.85 3.60
C THR A 36 -11.02 3.96 2.61
N SER A 37 -11.01 2.65 2.85
CA SER A 37 -11.76 1.68 2.03
C SER A 37 -13.27 1.93 2.02
N ALA A 38 -13.81 2.68 2.98
CA ALA A 38 -15.22 3.05 3.02
C ALA A 38 -15.52 4.29 2.15
N GLU A 39 -14.54 5.17 1.96
CA GLU A 39 -14.68 6.38 1.13
C GLU A 39 -14.37 6.11 -0.35
N LEU A 40 -13.44 5.19 -0.63
CA LEU A 40 -13.08 4.80 -1.98
C LEU A 40 -12.83 3.29 -2.03
N ASP A 41 -13.75 2.54 -2.64
CA ASP A 41 -13.52 1.14 -2.95
C ASP A 41 -12.67 1.05 -4.21
N LEU A 42 -11.44 0.55 -4.06
CA LEU A 42 -10.48 0.39 -5.15
C LEU A 42 -10.91 -0.70 -6.15
N ARG A 43 -11.97 -1.46 -5.85
CA ARG A 43 -12.58 -2.43 -6.78
C ARG A 43 -13.58 -1.78 -7.74
N ASP A 44 -14.07 -0.58 -7.43
CA ASP A 44 -14.95 0.17 -8.31
C ASP A 44 -14.13 1.09 -9.23
N ALA A 45 -14.00 0.69 -10.49
CA ALA A 45 -13.25 1.45 -11.49
C ALA A 45 -13.84 2.84 -11.76
N LEU A 46 -15.16 3.03 -11.63
CA LEU A 46 -15.79 4.32 -11.87
C LEU A 46 -15.48 5.30 -10.74
N ALA A 47 -15.60 4.84 -9.48
CA ALA A 47 -15.26 5.64 -8.31
C ALA A 47 -13.78 6.04 -8.31
N VAL A 48 -12.89 5.11 -8.69
CA VAL A 48 -11.46 5.39 -8.85
C VAL A 48 -11.22 6.41 -9.97
N ALA A 49 -11.86 6.26 -11.13
CA ALA A 49 -11.70 7.21 -12.23
C ALA A 49 -12.14 8.63 -11.85
N GLN A 50 -13.25 8.77 -11.14
CA GLN A 50 -13.73 10.06 -10.61
C GLN A 50 -12.73 10.67 -9.63
N PHE A 51 -12.27 9.87 -8.66
CA PHE A 51 -11.27 10.30 -7.69
C PHE A 51 -9.97 10.80 -8.35
N PHE A 52 -9.46 10.08 -9.34
CA PHE A 52 -8.25 10.47 -10.06
C PHE A 52 -8.46 11.74 -10.90
N SER A 53 -9.66 11.93 -11.48
CA SER A 53 -10.01 13.12 -12.24
C SER A 53 -10.12 14.37 -11.37
N GLU A 54 -10.63 14.24 -10.14
CA GLU A 54 -10.80 15.34 -9.19
C GLU A 54 -9.50 15.72 -8.50
N GLU A 55 -8.81 14.75 -7.89
CA GLU A 55 -7.64 15.02 -7.04
C GLU A 55 -6.36 15.21 -7.84
N LYS A 56 -6.24 14.51 -8.99
CA LYS A 56 -5.06 14.48 -9.86
C LYS A 56 -3.75 14.29 -9.09
N PRO A 57 -3.58 13.17 -8.36
CA PRO A 57 -2.34 12.89 -7.67
C PRO A 57 -1.18 12.67 -8.66
N GLU A 58 -0.03 13.25 -8.38
CA GLU A 58 1.19 13.07 -9.18
C GLU A 58 1.88 11.75 -8.85
N TYR A 59 1.77 11.30 -7.61
CA TYR A 59 2.35 10.05 -7.14
C TYR A 59 1.31 9.23 -6.39
N VAL A 60 1.33 7.92 -6.64
CA VAL A 60 0.40 6.97 -6.01
C VAL A 60 1.19 5.84 -5.36
N PHE A 61 0.97 5.65 -4.06
CA PHE A 61 1.49 4.51 -3.30
C PHE A 61 0.35 3.54 -3.00
N LEU A 62 0.41 2.35 -3.59
CA LEU A 62 -0.56 1.27 -3.35
C LEU A 62 -0.12 0.40 -2.18
N ALA A 63 -0.49 0.81 -0.96
CA ALA A 63 -0.25 0.03 0.27
C ALA A 63 -1.52 -0.68 0.77
N ALA A 64 -2.63 -0.55 0.06
CA ALA A 64 -3.87 -1.28 0.31
C ALA A 64 -3.71 -2.73 -0.16
N ALA A 65 -3.38 -3.63 0.77
CA ALA A 65 -3.33 -5.06 0.50
C ALA A 65 -4.17 -5.80 1.54
N LYS A 66 -4.97 -6.76 1.08
CA LYS A 66 -5.57 -7.80 1.93
C LYS A 66 -4.52 -8.90 2.11
N VAL A 67 -3.64 -8.74 3.09
CA VAL A 67 -2.60 -9.74 3.38
C VAL A 67 -3.14 -10.72 4.43
N GLY A 68 -3.22 -12.01 4.07
CA GLY A 68 -3.25 -13.10 5.03
C GLY A 68 -1.85 -13.36 5.56
N VAL A 69 -1.73 -13.84 6.80
CA VAL A 69 -0.45 -14.26 7.33
C VAL A 69 -0.02 -15.57 6.66
N LEU A 70 1.14 -15.58 6.00
CA LEU A 70 1.72 -16.80 5.46
C LEU A 70 2.49 -17.50 6.59
N TRP A 71 1.81 -18.40 7.33
CA TRP A 71 2.50 -19.31 8.24
C TRP A 71 3.10 -20.46 7.42
N LEU A 72 4.38 -20.37 7.08
CA LEU A 72 5.15 -21.51 6.57
C LEU A 72 5.60 -22.36 7.77
N THR A 73 4.75 -23.29 8.20
CA THR A 73 5.15 -24.39 9.09
C THR A 73 5.11 -25.71 8.33
N THR A 74 5.94 -25.83 7.29
CA THR A 74 6.21 -27.15 6.70
C THR A 74 7.62 -27.57 7.12
N PRO A 75 7.78 -28.66 7.90
CA PRO A 75 9.10 -29.17 8.23
C PRO A 75 9.77 -29.64 6.94
N ILE A 76 10.96 -29.11 6.68
CA ILE A 76 11.88 -29.58 5.65
C ILE A 76 12.22 -31.03 5.99
N ALA A 77 11.64 -31.99 5.26
CA ALA A 77 12.03 -33.39 5.40
C ALA A 77 13.50 -33.53 4.97
N PRO A 78 14.39 -34.13 5.79
CA PRO A 78 15.76 -34.35 5.38
C PRO A 78 15.78 -35.36 4.23
N ILE A 79 16.33 -34.94 3.09
CA ILE A 79 16.67 -35.84 1.98
C ILE A 79 17.78 -36.76 2.48
N LEU A 80 17.40 -37.98 2.87
CA LEU A 80 18.34 -39.07 3.10
C LEU A 80 18.89 -39.52 1.74
N SER A 81 20.09 -39.04 1.44
CA SER A 81 20.96 -39.60 0.42
C SER A 81 21.55 -40.90 0.95
N THR A 82 21.00 -42.04 0.56
CA THR A 82 21.70 -43.32 0.67
C THR A 82 21.98 -43.84 -0.73
N LYS A 83 23.19 -43.51 -1.15
CA LYS A 83 23.91 -44.07 -2.29
C LYS A 83 24.28 -45.52 -1.97
N THR A 84 23.72 -46.48 -2.70
CA THR A 84 24.41 -47.72 -3.09
C THR A 84 23.83 -48.22 -4.39
#